data_AF-A0A561SPW2-F1
#
_entry.id   AF-A0A561SPW2-F1
#
_cell.length_a   1.000
_cell.length_b   1.000
_cell.length_c   1.000
_cell.angle_alpha   90.00
_cell.angle_beta   90.00
_cell.angle_gamma   90.00
#
_symmetry.space_group_name_H-M   'P 1'
#
loop_
_entity.id
_entity.type
_entity.pdbx_description
1 polymer ?
#
loop_
_entity_poly.entity_id
_entity_poly.type
_entity_poly.pdbx_seq_one_letter_code
_entity_poly.pdbx_strand_id
1 'polypeptide(L)'
;MPLLFQRRFGLEHRAIPAATIREWISGALDGADVTDVAGQPLRFTPHDFRRLFITDAVLHGMPPHIAQLVAGHRDINTTMGYKAVYPDEVINGHRAFIARRRALRPSTEYRVPTEQEWEEFLGHFERRKLALGACGRSYATPCIHEHACLRCPLLRPDPAHRARLVEIRDNLHARIAEARREGWLGEVDGLQVSLTGARQKLTQLDQLANQATSTHLGMPRFPQIAGRSVPHPPT
;
A
#
# COMPACT_ATOMS: atom_id res chain seq x y z
N MET A 1 7.19 -43.06 36.51
CA MET A 1 7.40 -41.60 36.44
C MET A 1 6.45 -40.93 37.43
N PRO A 2 6.93 -40.13 38.39
CA PRO A 2 6.06 -39.41 39.32
C PRO A 2 5.25 -38.32 38.59
N LEU A 3 4.00 -38.12 38.99
CA LEU A 3 3.12 -37.08 38.46
C LEU A 3 3.28 -35.80 39.27
N LEU A 4 3.56 -34.67 38.60
CA LEU A 4 3.69 -33.36 39.26
C LEU A 4 2.36 -32.89 39.86
N PHE A 5 1.27 -33.04 39.09
CA PHE A 5 -0.08 -32.71 39.51
C PHE A 5 -0.89 -33.99 39.68
N GLN A 6 -1.25 -34.30 40.92
CA GLN A 6 -2.04 -35.47 41.29
C GLN A 6 -3.05 -35.09 42.37
N ARG A 7 -4.19 -35.77 42.37
CA ARG A 7 -5.19 -35.66 43.43
C ARG A 7 -5.38 -37.00 44.12
N ARG A 8 -5.67 -36.97 45.41
CA ARG A 8 -6.09 -38.16 46.15
C ARG A 8 -7.54 -38.48 45.75
N PHE A 9 -7.78 -39.69 45.29
CA PHE A 9 -9.11 -40.19 44.96
C PHE A 9 -9.30 -41.54 45.68
N GLY A 10 -10.08 -41.53 46.75
CA GLY A 10 -10.12 -42.66 47.69
C GLY A 10 -8.77 -42.84 48.38
N LEU A 11 -8.16 -44.03 48.22
CA LEU A 11 -6.88 -44.41 48.82
C LEU A 11 -5.67 -44.18 47.89
N GLU A 12 -5.88 -43.77 46.64
CA GLU A 12 -4.82 -43.64 45.64
C GLU A 12 -4.56 -42.19 45.23
N HIS A 13 -3.31 -41.89 44.87
CA HIS A 13 -2.97 -40.67 44.15
C HIS A 13 -3.06 -40.92 42.65
N ARG A 14 -3.87 -40.13 41.95
CA ARG A 14 -4.12 -40.27 40.51
C ARG A 14 -3.87 -38.95 39.79
N ALA A 15 -3.55 -39.03 38.50
CA ALA A 15 -3.46 -37.86 37.62
C ALA A 15 -4.78 -37.08 37.65
N ILE A 16 -4.67 -35.75 37.58
CA ILE A 16 -5.84 -34.87 37.51
C ILE A 16 -6.35 -34.87 36.06
N PRO A 17 -7.60 -35.32 35.80
CA PRO A 17 -8.15 -35.32 34.44
C PRO A 17 -8.35 -33.89 33.92
N ALA A 18 -8.25 -33.70 32.60
CA ALA A 18 -8.46 -32.40 31.98
C ALA A 18 -9.86 -31.81 32.27
N ALA A 19 -10.88 -32.65 32.38
CA ALA A 19 -12.23 -32.23 32.75
C ALA A 19 -12.28 -31.61 34.16
N THR A 20 -11.60 -32.24 35.12
CA THR A 20 -11.50 -31.71 36.50
C THR A 20 -10.77 -30.37 36.54
N ILE A 21 -9.72 -30.19 35.73
CA ILE A 21 -9.04 -28.88 35.64
C ILE A 21 -10.02 -27.80 35.13
N ARG A 22 -10.84 -28.11 34.12
CA ARG A 22 -11.85 -27.16 33.61
C ARG A 22 -12.91 -26.81 34.65
N GLU A 23 -13.40 -27.80 35.39
CA GLU A 23 -14.36 -27.58 36.48
C GLU A 23 -13.77 -26.68 37.57
N TRP A 24 -12.54 -26.94 37.99
CA TRP A 24 -11.87 -26.12 39.01
C TRP A 24 -11.62 -24.68 38.54
N ILE A 25 -11.20 -24.50 37.28
CA ILE A 25 -11.06 -23.16 36.69
C ILE A 25 -12.41 -22.44 36.67
N SER A 26 -13.48 -23.13 36.25
CA SER A 26 -14.82 -22.53 36.17
C SER A 26 -15.31 -22.11 37.56
N GLY A 27 -15.22 -23.00 38.54
CA GLY A 27 -15.63 -22.70 39.91
C GLY A 27 -14.80 -21.60 40.58
N ALA A 28 -13.50 -21.49 40.25
CA ALA A 28 -12.68 -20.39 40.73
C ALA A 28 -13.12 -19.02 40.16
N LEU A 29 -13.59 -18.99 38.91
CA LEU A 29 -14.09 -17.77 38.27
C LEU A 29 -15.47 -17.35 38.76
N ASP A 30 -16.34 -18.31 39.06
CA ASP A 30 -17.66 -18.03 39.66
C ASP A 30 -17.52 -17.26 40.99
N GLY A 31 -16.43 -17.49 41.74
CA GLY A 31 -16.13 -16.79 42.99
C GLY A 31 -15.33 -15.49 42.83
N ALA A 32 -14.88 -15.13 41.62
CA ALA A 32 -13.96 -14.02 41.38
C ALA A 32 -14.64 -12.74 40.86
N ASP A 33 -15.95 -12.76 40.62
CA ASP A 33 -16.77 -11.63 40.10
C ASP A 33 -16.17 -10.95 38.85
N VAL A 34 -15.55 -11.73 37.97
CA VAL A 34 -14.95 -11.22 36.74
C VAL A 34 -15.98 -11.22 35.62
N THR A 35 -16.29 -10.03 35.10
CA THR A 35 -17.29 -9.83 34.04
C THR A 35 -16.67 -9.22 32.78
N ASP A 36 -17.35 -9.39 31.65
CA ASP A 36 -17.06 -8.67 30.43
C ASP A 36 -17.62 -7.23 30.46
N VAL A 37 -17.41 -6.49 29.37
CA VAL A 37 -17.89 -5.10 29.23
C VAL A 37 -19.41 -4.96 29.28
N ALA A 38 -20.17 -6.05 29.10
CA ALA A 38 -21.62 -6.09 29.19
C ALA A 38 -22.11 -6.61 30.56
N GLY A 39 -21.21 -6.81 31.52
CA GLY A 39 -21.52 -7.32 32.86
C GLY A 39 -21.81 -8.82 32.90
N GLN A 40 -21.49 -9.58 31.86
CA GLN A 40 -21.67 -11.03 31.84
C GLN A 40 -20.45 -11.75 32.44
N PRO A 41 -20.64 -12.80 33.26
CA PRO A 41 -19.53 -13.56 33.83
C PRO A 41 -18.61 -14.15 32.76
N LEU A 42 -17.30 -13.94 32.89
CA LEU A 42 -16.31 -14.51 31.99
C LEU A 42 -16.13 -16.00 32.27
N ARG A 43 -16.10 -16.80 31.19
CA ARG A 43 -15.74 -18.22 31.25
C ARG A 43 -14.41 -18.43 30.55
N PHE A 44 -13.41 -18.91 31.30
CA PHE A 44 -12.13 -19.31 30.73
C PHE A 44 -11.96 -20.82 30.71
N THR A 45 -11.25 -21.29 29.69
CA THR A 45 -10.74 -22.65 29.58
C THR A 45 -9.22 -22.66 29.77
N PRO A 46 -8.58 -23.82 30.04
CA PRO A 46 -7.12 -23.92 30.03
C PRO A 46 -6.47 -23.39 28.74
N HIS A 47 -7.17 -23.53 27.62
CA HIS A 47 -6.70 -23.00 26.35
C HIS A 47 -6.62 -21.48 26.36
N ASP A 48 -7.55 -20.77 27.01
CA ASP A 48 -7.53 -19.31 27.06
C ASP A 48 -6.37 -18.75 27.88
N PHE A 49 -5.95 -19.42 28.94
CA PHE A 49 -4.73 -19.07 29.67
C PHE A 49 -3.48 -19.18 28.78
N ARG A 50 -3.42 -20.21 27.93
CA ARG A 50 -2.37 -20.34 26.92
C ARG A 50 -2.43 -19.20 25.91
N ARG A 51 -3.62 -18.79 25.46
CA ARG A 51 -3.80 -17.64 24.55
C ARG A 51 -3.29 -16.35 25.20
N LEU A 52 -3.73 -16.06 26.43
CA LEU A 52 -3.35 -14.87 27.19
C LEU A 52 -1.84 -14.79 27.39
N PHE A 53 -1.22 -15.89 27.84
CA PHE A 53 0.23 -15.96 28.04
C PHE A 53 1.02 -15.67 26.76
N ILE A 54 0.64 -16.28 25.62
CA ILE A 54 1.36 -16.10 24.36
C ILE A 54 1.18 -14.68 23.83
N THR A 55 -0.05 -14.14 23.87
CA THR A 55 -0.31 -12.76 23.47
C THR A 55 0.51 -11.78 24.30
N ASP A 56 0.48 -11.92 25.62
CA ASP A 56 1.22 -11.05 26.55
C ASP A 56 2.73 -11.11 26.32
N ALA A 57 3.29 -12.32 26.21
CA ALA A 57 4.71 -12.52 25.96
C ALA A 57 5.17 -11.84 24.65
N VAL A 58 4.39 -12.01 23.58
CA VAL A 58 4.71 -11.42 22.27
C VAL A 58 4.59 -9.89 22.29
N LEU A 59 3.55 -9.34 22.93
CA LEU A 59 3.38 -7.90 23.08
C LEU A 59 4.51 -7.25 23.88
N HIS A 60 5.07 -7.97 24.85
CA HIS A 60 6.23 -7.53 25.64
C HIS A 60 7.59 -7.90 25.02
N GLY A 61 7.61 -8.22 23.72
CA GLY A 61 8.85 -8.31 22.94
C GLY A 61 9.41 -9.72 22.75
N MET A 62 8.72 -10.77 23.19
CA MET A 62 9.12 -12.13 22.84
C MET A 62 8.98 -12.35 21.33
N PRO A 63 10.04 -12.77 20.61
CA PRO A 63 9.92 -13.06 19.19
C PRO A 63 8.92 -14.20 18.92
N PRO A 64 8.06 -14.11 17.88
CA PRO A 64 7.03 -15.12 17.63
C PRO A 64 7.55 -16.55 17.46
N HIS A 65 8.74 -16.74 16.88
CA HIS A 65 9.35 -18.06 16.75
C HIS A 65 9.83 -18.64 18.09
N ILE A 66 10.17 -17.80 19.08
CA ILE A 66 10.49 -18.25 20.44
C ILE A 66 9.19 -18.60 21.18
N ALA A 67 8.17 -17.76 21.09
CA ALA A 67 6.84 -18.04 21.65
C ALA A 67 6.25 -19.35 21.09
N GLN A 68 6.50 -19.65 19.81
CA GLN A 68 6.14 -20.91 19.17
C GLN A 68 6.79 -22.13 19.86
N LEU A 69 8.10 -22.06 20.15
CA LEU A 69 8.85 -23.12 20.82
C LEU A 69 8.35 -23.33 22.25
N VAL A 70 8.12 -22.25 22.99
CA VAL A 70 7.57 -22.29 24.37
C VAL A 70 6.18 -22.93 24.38
N ALA A 71 5.33 -22.58 23.41
CA ALA A 71 4.00 -23.16 23.30
C ALA A 71 4.03 -24.60 22.75
N GLY A 72 5.10 -25.04 22.09
CA GLY A 72 5.14 -26.32 21.39
C GLY A 72 4.23 -26.35 20.15
N HIS A 73 4.07 -25.22 19.45
CA HIS A 73 3.32 -25.17 18.19
C HIS A 73 4.17 -25.70 17.04
N ARG A 74 3.60 -26.61 16.24
CA ARG A 74 4.28 -27.12 15.03
C ARG A 74 4.31 -26.10 13.90
N ASP A 75 3.27 -25.29 13.79
CA ASP A 75 3.16 -24.23 12.78
C ASP A 75 3.26 -22.86 13.45
N ILE A 76 4.15 -22.01 12.92
CA ILE A 76 4.32 -20.63 13.37
C ILE A 76 3.03 -19.80 13.17
N ASN A 77 2.20 -20.14 12.19
CA ASN A 77 0.93 -19.44 11.95
C ASN A 77 -0.02 -19.56 13.14
N THR A 78 0.03 -20.66 13.90
CA THR A 78 -0.74 -20.81 15.15
C THR A 78 -0.31 -19.78 16.20
N THR A 79 0.98 -19.48 16.29
CA THR A 79 1.50 -18.43 17.19
C THR A 79 1.24 -17.03 16.65
N MET A 80 1.39 -16.84 15.33
CA MET A 80 1.16 -15.55 14.69
C MET A 80 -0.28 -15.06 14.83
N GLY A 81 -1.26 -15.97 14.99
CA GLY A 81 -2.64 -15.59 15.31
C GLY A 81 -2.79 -14.79 16.62
N TYR A 82 -1.85 -14.91 17.56
CA TYR A 82 -1.81 -14.08 18.78
C TYR A 82 -1.18 -12.71 18.55
N LYS A 83 -0.41 -12.56 17.47
CA LYS A 83 0.22 -11.32 17.04
C LYS A 83 -0.58 -10.63 15.94
N ALA A 84 -1.89 -10.46 16.14
CA ALA A 84 -2.79 -9.85 15.16
C ALA A 84 -2.67 -8.31 15.10
N VAL A 85 -1.45 -7.77 15.01
CA VAL A 85 -1.19 -6.34 14.77
C VAL A 85 -0.51 -6.20 13.40
N TYR A 86 -1.32 -6.13 12.35
CA TYR A 86 -0.86 -5.86 10.99
C TYR A 86 -1.76 -4.77 10.42
N PRO A 87 -1.37 -3.47 10.53
CA PRO A 87 -0.34 -2.85 9.68
C PRO A 87 0.73 -1.99 10.41
N ASP A 88 0.47 -1.50 11.63
CA ASP A 88 1.28 -0.43 12.23
C ASP A 88 2.68 -0.87 12.65
N GLU A 89 2.84 -2.05 13.26
CA GLU A 89 4.17 -2.55 13.66
C GLU A 89 5.09 -2.77 12.46
N VAL A 90 4.56 -3.25 11.33
CA VAL A 90 5.35 -3.45 10.12
C VAL A 90 5.75 -2.13 9.51
N ILE A 91 4.81 -1.18 9.41
CA ILE A 91 5.08 0.15 8.88
C ILE A 91 6.13 0.86 9.76
N ASN A 92 5.94 0.86 11.08
CA ASN A 92 6.82 1.54 12.02
C ASN A 92 8.19 0.86 12.10
N GLY A 93 8.23 -0.47 12.12
CA GLY A 93 9.47 -1.25 12.09
C GLY A 93 10.29 -1.00 10.82
N HIS A 94 9.62 -1.00 9.65
CA HIS A 94 10.27 -0.71 8.38
C HIS A 94 10.76 0.75 8.31
N ARG A 95 9.93 1.72 8.71
CA ARG A 95 10.33 3.14 8.77
C ARG A 95 11.54 3.35 9.68
N ALA A 96 11.55 2.74 10.87
CA ALA A 96 12.67 2.82 11.79
C ALA A 96 13.94 2.19 11.23
N PHE A 97 13.82 1.07 10.51
CA PHE A 97 14.95 0.45 9.80
C PHE A 97 15.55 1.36 8.73
N ILE A 98 14.71 1.98 7.88
CA ILE A 98 15.16 2.93 6.86
C ILE A 98 15.81 4.16 7.51
N ALA A 99 15.20 4.71 8.57
CA ALA A 99 15.74 5.86 9.28
C ALA A 99 17.14 5.58 9.85
N ARG A 100 17.35 4.43 10.51
CA ARG A 100 18.67 4.01 11.00
C ARG A 100 19.71 3.94 9.88
N ARG A 101 19.34 3.39 8.71
CA ARG A 101 20.24 3.32 7.56
C ARG A 101 20.56 4.68 6.97
N ARG A 102 19.59 5.60 6.93
CA ARG A 102 19.82 6.98 6.46
C ARG A 102 20.78 7.74 7.38
N ALA A 103 20.66 7.55 8.70
CA ALA A 103 21.53 8.18 9.69
C ALA A 103 23.01 7.77 9.56
N LEU A 104 23.30 6.59 9.01
CA LEU A 104 24.66 6.10 8.80
C LEU A 104 25.34 6.66 7.53
N ARG A 105 24.60 7.34 6.64
CA ARG A 105 25.19 7.92 5.43
C ARG A 105 25.46 9.41 5.60
N PRO A 106 26.48 9.97 4.92
CA PRO A 106 26.67 11.40 4.83
C PRO A 106 25.37 12.09 4.40
N SER A 107 24.95 13.11 5.15
CA SER A 107 23.71 13.85 4.87
C SER A 107 23.69 14.50 3.49
N THR A 108 24.88 14.78 2.93
CA THR A 108 25.09 15.29 1.58
C THR A 108 24.59 14.36 0.47
N GLU A 109 24.51 13.04 0.71
CA GLU A 109 23.96 12.08 -0.26
C GLU A 109 22.43 12.16 -0.42
N TYR A 110 21.74 12.70 0.59
CA TYR A 110 20.28 12.85 0.59
C TYR A 110 19.83 14.29 0.40
N ARG A 111 20.73 15.18 -0.02
CA ARG A 111 20.31 16.53 -0.39
C ARG A 111 19.34 16.43 -1.56
N VAL A 112 18.30 17.25 -1.52
CA VAL A 112 17.41 17.40 -2.67
C VAL A 112 18.25 18.06 -3.77
N PRO A 113 18.36 17.45 -4.98
CA PRO A 113 19.03 18.08 -6.11
C PRO A 113 18.41 19.45 -6.39
N THR A 114 19.20 20.42 -6.81
CA THR A 114 18.66 21.70 -7.29
C THR A 114 17.96 21.50 -8.62
N GLU A 115 17.04 22.39 -8.98
CA GLU A 115 16.36 22.32 -10.29
C GLU A 115 17.38 22.36 -11.44
N GLN A 116 18.43 23.16 -11.28
CA GLN A 116 19.51 23.30 -12.27
C GLN A 116 20.32 22.00 -12.43
N GLU A 117 20.65 21.32 -11.33
CA GLU A 117 21.31 20.00 -11.39
C GLU A 117 20.40 18.92 -11.99
N TRP A 118 19.08 19.07 -11.81
CA TRP A 118 18.08 18.19 -12.39
C TRP A 118 17.92 18.41 -13.90
N GLU A 119 17.90 19.67 -14.33
CA GLU A 119 17.93 20.06 -15.73
C GLU A 119 19.22 19.64 -16.42
N GLU A 120 20.39 19.80 -15.78
CA GLU A 120 21.67 19.32 -16.29
C GLU A 120 21.68 17.79 -16.42
N PHE A 121 21.27 17.06 -15.37
CA PHE A 121 21.17 15.60 -15.40
C PHE A 121 20.25 15.10 -16.52
N LEU A 122 19.07 15.72 -16.69
CA LEU A 122 18.14 15.38 -17.76
C LEU A 122 18.60 15.88 -19.14
N GLY A 123 19.40 16.93 -19.20
CA GLY A 123 20.01 17.50 -20.40
C GLY A 123 21.15 16.65 -20.97
N HIS A 124 21.78 15.82 -20.13
CA HIS A 124 22.83 14.89 -20.55
C HIS A 124 22.32 13.63 -21.28
N PHE A 125 21.01 13.37 -21.25
CA PHE A 125 20.41 12.29 -22.04
C PHE A 125 19.64 12.88 -23.21
N GLU A 126 20.07 12.56 -24.44
CA GLU A 126 19.28 12.89 -25.62
C GLU A 126 17.89 12.28 -25.49
N ARG A 127 16.87 13.14 -25.40
CA ARG A 127 15.48 12.69 -25.42
C ARG A 127 15.23 12.05 -26.79
N ARG A 128 14.81 10.79 -26.81
CA ARG A 128 14.45 10.09 -28.03
C ARG A 128 13.34 10.86 -28.77
N LYS A 129 13.72 11.57 -29.82
CA LYS A 129 12.83 12.38 -30.67
C LYS A 129 12.02 11.49 -31.59
N LEU A 130 10.75 11.86 -31.75
CA LEU A 130 9.74 11.18 -32.55
C LEU A 130 9.04 12.21 -33.43
N ALA A 131 8.31 11.76 -34.45
CA ALA A 131 7.65 12.63 -35.42
C ALA A 131 6.63 13.63 -34.82
N LEU A 132 6.10 13.35 -33.63
CA LEU A 132 5.09 14.18 -32.95
C LEU A 132 5.56 14.68 -31.56
N GLY A 133 6.83 14.45 -31.20
CA GLY A 133 7.39 14.90 -29.93
C GLY A 133 8.50 14.02 -29.40
N ALA A 134 8.46 13.66 -28.11
CA ALA A 134 9.50 12.86 -27.47
C ALA A 134 8.94 11.61 -26.77
N CYS A 135 9.73 10.53 -26.75
CA CYS A 135 9.39 9.33 -25.99
C CYS A 135 9.77 9.53 -24.50
N GLY A 136 8.79 9.42 -23.60
CA GLY A 136 9.00 9.46 -22.15
C GLY A 136 9.38 8.11 -21.53
N ARG A 137 9.79 7.14 -22.35
CA ARG A 137 10.17 5.81 -21.89
C ARG A 137 11.53 5.83 -21.19
N SER A 138 11.72 4.96 -20.20
CA SER A 138 12.99 4.79 -19.50
C SER A 138 14.14 4.35 -20.41
N TYR A 139 15.35 4.77 -20.02
CA TYR A 139 16.60 4.40 -20.67
C TYR A 139 16.76 2.86 -20.76
N ALA A 140 17.44 2.40 -21.82
CA ALA A 140 17.75 0.99 -22.10
C ALA A 140 16.55 0.02 -22.22
N THR A 141 15.34 0.52 -22.50
CA THR A 141 14.17 -0.35 -22.79
C THR A 141 13.83 -0.35 -24.30
N PRO A 142 13.71 -1.51 -24.98
CA PRO A 142 13.44 -1.58 -26.43
C PRO A 142 11.94 -1.37 -26.78
N CYS A 143 11.62 -0.81 -27.96
CA CYS A 143 10.24 -0.75 -28.53
C CYS A 143 10.22 -1.41 -29.90
N ILE A 144 9.21 -2.22 -30.18
CA ILE A 144 8.93 -2.66 -31.56
C ILE A 144 8.18 -1.58 -32.38
N HIS A 145 7.60 -0.56 -31.72
CA HIS A 145 6.78 0.48 -32.32
C HIS A 145 7.40 1.88 -32.22
N GLU A 146 8.73 1.97 -32.18
CA GLU A 146 9.48 3.17 -31.84
C GLU A 146 9.03 4.42 -32.63
N HIS A 147 8.60 4.26 -33.87
CA HIS A 147 8.16 5.37 -34.73
C HIS A 147 6.63 5.46 -34.93
N ALA A 148 5.84 4.56 -34.33
CA ALA A 148 4.37 4.51 -34.47
C ALA A 148 3.65 4.93 -33.18
N CYS A 149 4.06 6.08 -32.61
CA CYS A 149 3.74 6.43 -31.22
C CYS A 149 2.42 7.17 -30.98
N LEU A 150 1.58 7.42 -32.00
CA LEU A 150 0.33 8.20 -31.84
C LEU A 150 -0.60 7.61 -30.75
N ARG A 151 -0.66 6.28 -30.64
CA ARG A 151 -1.46 5.55 -29.62
C ARG A 151 -0.71 5.33 -28.30
N CYS A 152 0.59 5.65 -28.25
CA CYS A 152 1.44 5.31 -27.12
C CYS A 152 1.23 6.30 -25.96
N PRO A 153 0.96 5.83 -24.73
CA PRO A 153 0.82 6.71 -23.57
C PRO A 153 2.13 7.43 -23.23
N LEU A 154 3.28 6.84 -23.55
CA LEU A 154 4.60 7.40 -23.29
C LEU A 154 5.02 8.50 -24.27
N LEU A 155 4.28 8.71 -25.36
CA LEU A 155 4.53 9.86 -26.25
C LEU A 155 4.16 11.15 -25.51
N ARG A 156 5.16 12.01 -25.29
CA ARG A 156 4.99 13.39 -24.83
C ARG A 156 4.88 14.28 -26.09
N PRO A 157 3.70 14.79 -26.42
CA PRO A 157 3.49 15.58 -27.64
C PRO A 157 4.23 16.91 -27.55
N ASP A 158 4.83 17.33 -28.65
CA ASP A 158 5.46 18.64 -28.76
C ASP A 158 4.39 19.69 -29.14
N PRO A 159 4.24 20.80 -28.39
CA PRO A 159 3.32 21.88 -28.74
C PRO A 159 3.49 22.40 -30.17
N ALA A 160 4.71 22.41 -30.72
CA ALA A 160 4.97 22.84 -32.09
C ALA A 160 4.27 21.97 -33.15
N HIS A 161 3.92 20.72 -32.82
CA HIS A 161 3.24 19.78 -33.72
C HIS A 161 1.71 19.73 -33.51
N ARG A 162 1.12 20.67 -32.77
CA ARG A 162 -0.34 20.72 -32.53
C ARG A 162 -1.15 20.73 -33.83
N ALA A 163 -0.76 21.56 -34.79
CA ALA A 163 -1.43 21.65 -36.09
C ALA A 163 -1.44 20.29 -36.81
N ARG A 164 -0.31 19.58 -36.79
CA ARG A 164 -0.19 18.24 -37.37
C ARG A 164 -1.09 17.21 -36.67
N LEU A 165 -1.21 17.26 -35.34
CA LEU A 165 -2.12 16.39 -34.61
C LEU A 165 -3.59 16.65 -34.94
N VAL A 166 -3.96 17.92 -35.19
CA VAL A 166 -5.30 18.30 -35.67
C VAL A 166 -5.57 17.72 -37.06
N GLU A 167 -4.64 17.88 -38.00
CA GLU A 167 -4.75 17.27 -39.34
C GLU A 167 -4.95 15.75 -39.28
N ILE A 168 -4.16 15.06 -38.43
CA ILE A 168 -4.28 13.61 -38.26
C ILE A 168 -5.66 13.25 -37.69
N ARG A 169 -6.16 13.98 -36.68
CA ARG A 169 -7.50 13.77 -36.12
C ARG A 169 -8.58 13.92 -37.19
N ASP A 170 -8.51 14.97 -37.99
CA ASP A 170 -9.53 15.29 -39.00
C ASP A 170 -9.48 14.29 -40.16
N ASN A 171 -8.29 13.86 -40.56
CA ASN A 171 -8.13 12.77 -41.52
C ASN A 171 -8.70 11.44 -40.99
N LEU A 172 -8.46 11.11 -39.71
CA LEU A 172 -9.04 9.91 -39.09
C LEU A 172 -10.57 9.97 -39.07
N HIS A 173 -11.16 11.14 -38.84
CA HIS A 173 -12.61 11.35 -38.97
C HIS A 173 -13.11 11.03 -40.37
N ALA A 174 -12.45 11.57 -41.40
CA ALA A 174 -12.80 11.32 -42.80
C ALA A 174 -12.69 9.83 -43.16
N ARG A 175 -11.60 9.17 -42.75
CA ARG A 175 -11.36 7.74 -43.02
C ARG A 175 -12.34 6.82 -42.30
N ILE A 176 -12.76 7.16 -41.07
CA ILE A 176 -13.82 6.41 -40.37
C ILE A 176 -15.15 6.55 -41.11
N ALA A 177 -15.50 7.75 -41.59
CA ALA A 177 -16.72 7.97 -42.34
C ALA A 177 -16.72 7.19 -43.66
N GLU A 178 -15.59 7.16 -44.37
CA GLU A 178 -15.38 6.36 -45.57
C GLU A 178 -15.52 4.86 -45.28
N ALA A 179 -14.76 4.32 -44.33
CA ALA A 179 -14.80 2.90 -43.99
C ALA A 179 -16.21 2.44 -43.58
N ARG A 180 -17.01 3.30 -42.94
CA ARG A 180 -18.42 3.00 -42.63
C ARG A 180 -19.31 2.96 -43.88
N ARG A 181 -19.12 3.87 -44.83
CA ARG A 181 -19.88 3.85 -46.10
C ARG A 181 -19.58 2.61 -46.92
N GLU A 182 -18.31 2.20 -46.96
CA GLU A 182 -17.84 1.05 -47.73
C GLU A 182 -18.01 -0.29 -46.99
N GLY A 183 -18.49 -0.29 -45.74
CA GLY A 183 -18.73 -1.50 -44.95
C GLY A 183 -17.46 -2.19 -44.41
N TRP A 184 -16.32 -1.49 -44.35
CA TRP A 184 -15.05 -2.02 -43.84
C TRP A 184 -14.97 -1.98 -42.30
N LEU A 185 -15.80 -2.81 -41.65
CA LEU A 185 -15.95 -2.77 -40.20
C LEU A 185 -14.64 -3.03 -39.43
N GLY A 186 -13.75 -3.90 -39.94
CA GLY A 186 -12.45 -4.17 -39.31
C GLY A 186 -11.49 -2.97 -39.31
N GLU A 187 -11.56 -2.11 -40.33
CA GLU A 187 -10.75 -0.88 -40.40
C GLU A 187 -11.30 0.20 -39.46
N VAL A 188 -12.62 0.26 -39.28
CA VAL A 188 -13.28 1.25 -38.42
C VAL A 188 -12.77 1.16 -36.98
N ASP A 189 -12.62 -0.04 -36.44
CA ASP A 189 -12.16 -0.24 -35.05
C ASP A 189 -10.72 0.27 -34.85
N GLY A 190 -9.82 -0.09 -35.76
CA GLY A 190 -8.43 0.38 -35.74
C GLY A 190 -8.33 1.90 -35.85
N LEU A 191 -9.13 2.51 -36.74
CA LEU A 191 -9.14 3.96 -36.92
C LEU A 191 -9.71 4.69 -35.69
N GLN A 192 -10.72 4.14 -35.01
CA GLN A 192 -11.27 4.71 -33.78
C GLN A 192 -10.26 4.74 -32.63
N VAL A 193 -9.44 3.70 -32.49
CA VAL A 193 -8.35 3.68 -31.49
C VAL A 193 -7.33 4.78 -31.78
N SER A 194 -6.92 4.94 -33.04
CA SER A 194 -6.03 6.04 -33.44
C SER A 194 -6.64 7.42 -33.18
N LEU A 195 -7.94 7.59 -33.44
CA LEU A 195 -8.64 8.85 -33.20
C LEU A 195 -8.67 9.21 -31.72
N THR A 196 -8.93 8.23 -30.86
CA THR A 196 -8.86 8.39 -29.40
C THR A 196 -7.46 8.82 -28.97
N GLY A 197 -6.42 8.17 -29.49
CA GLY A 197 -5.02 8.56 -29.22
C GLY A 197 -4.73 10.00 -29.63
N ALA A 198 -5.12 10.41 -30.85
CA ALA A 198 -4.93 11.78 -31.33
C ALA A 198 -5.64 12.82 -30.45
N ARG A 199 -6.87 12.55 -30.03
CA ARG A 199 -7.65 13.42 -29.11
C ARG A 199 -6.97 13.55 -27.76
N GLN A 200 -6.51 12.45 -27.17
CA GLN A 200 -5.79 12.46 -25.89
C GLN A 200 -4.52 13.30 -25.95
N LYS A 201 -3.75 13.24 -27.06
CA LYS A 201 -2.57 14.09 -27.23
C LYS A 201 -2.91 15.57 -27.35
N LEU A 202 -3.99 15.92 -28.03
CA LEU A 202 -4.47 17.31 -28.08
C LEU A 202 -4.89 17.81 -26.69
N THR A 203 -5.66 17.02 -25.94
CA THR A 203 -6.02 17.36 -24.55
C THR A 203 -4.79 17.54 -23.65
N GLN A 204 -3.77 16.69 -23.83
CA GLN A 204 -2.51 16.83 -23.09
C GLN A 204 -1.80 18.16 -23.41
N LEU A 205 -1.80 18.60 -24.68
CA LEU A 205 -1.26 19.90 -25.06
C LEU A 205 -2.07 21.06 -24.45
N ASP A 206 -3.39 20.95 -24.43
CA ASP A 206 -4.25 21.98 -23.82
C ASP A 206 -4.01 22.08 -22.30
N GLN A 207 -3.80 20.96 -21.60
CA GLN A 207 -3.42 20.93 -20.18
C GLN A 207 -2.07 21.57 -19.91
N LEU A 208 -1.07 21.31 -20.76
CA LEU A 208 0.27 21.91 -20.65
C LEU A 208 0.22 23.43 -20.80
N ALA A 209 -0.56 23.94 -21.76
CA ALA A 209 -0.77 25.37 -21.94
C ALA A 209 -1.45 26.02 -20.72
N ASN A 210 -2.43 25.34 -20.13
CA ASN A 210 -3.12 25.84 -18.93
C ASN A 210 -2.21 25.82 -17.68
N GLN A 211 -1.35 24.81 -17.52
CA GLN A 211 -0.40 24.74 -16.40
C GLN A 211 0.67 25.83 -16.46
N ALA A 212 1.14 26.20 -17.65
CA ALA A 212 2.05 27.35 -17.82
C ALA A 212 1.40 28.68 -17.40
N THR A 213 0.07 28.72 -17.31
CA THR A 213 -0.72 29.87 -16.88
C THR A 213 -1.12 29.77 -15.39
N SER A 214 -0.70 28.73 -14.67
CA SER A 214 -1.12 28.53 -13.27
C SER A 214 -0.54 29.61 -12.37
N THR A 215 -1.43 30.30 -11.66
CA THR A 215 -1.10 31.32 -10.67
C THR A 215 -0.43 30.64 -9.47
N HIS A 216 0.74 31.15 -9.05
CA HIS A 216 1.45 30.62 -7.90
C HIS A 216 0.67 30.87 -6.61
N LEU A 217 -0.01 29.85 -6.08
CA LEU A 217 -0.88 29.95 -4.90
C LEU A 217 -0.12 30.06 -3.56
N GLY A 218 1.22 30.03 -3.57
CA GLY A 218 2.04 30.03 -2.36
C GLY A 218 1.93 28.72 -1.57
N MET A 219 2.92 28.45 -0.69
CA MET A 219 2.84 27.30 0.22
C MET A 219 1.75 27.55 1.27
N PRO A 220 0.81 26.62 1.48
CA PRO A 220 -0.19 26.75 2.54
C PRO A 220 0.51 26.78 3.90
N ARG A 221 0.26 27.83 4.68
CA ARG A 221 0.75 27.92 6.06
C ARG A 221 -0.16 27.07 6.95
N PHE A 222 0.46 26.26 7.82
CA PHE A 222 -0.20 25.31 8.74
C PHE A 222 -1.39 25.84 9.58
N PRO A 223 -1.56 27.15 9.89
CA PRO A 223 -2.73 27.60 10.66
C PRO A 223 -4.07 27.37 9.97
N GLN A 224 -4.11 27.19 8.65
CA GLN A 224 -5.35 27.03 7.88
C GLN A 224 -5.92 25.60 7.89
N ILE A 225 -5.15 24.61 8.37
CA ILE A 225 -5.57 23.20 8.44
C ILE A 225 -6.20 22.86 9.81
N ALA A 226 -5.85 23.61 10.87
CA ALA A 226 -6.32 23.40 12.22
C ALA A 226 -7.66 24.12 12.49
N GLY A 227 -8.70 23.74 11.76
CA GLY A 227 -10.05 24.29 11.91
C GLY A 227 -11.09 23.22 12.24
N ARG A 228 -10.86 22.36 13.26
CA ARG A 228 -11.95 21.57 13.85
C ARG A 228 -11.65 21.06 15.28
N SER A 229 -12.53 21.50 16.19
CA SER A 229 -12.89 21.02 17.54
C SER A 229 -11.86 21.08 18.68
N VAL A 230 -12.20 21.77 19.79
CA VAL A 230 -12.95 21.21 20.94
C VAL A 230 -13.80 22.32 21.61
N PRO A 231 -15.09 22.12 21.96
CA PRO A 231 -15.84 23.01 22.84
C PRO A 231 -15.53 22.72 24.32
N HIS A 232 -15.27 23.77 25.11
CA HIS A 232 -15.09 23.69 26.56
C HIS A 232 -16.42 23.38 27.29
N PRO A 233 -16.42 22.63 28.40
CA PRO A 233 -17.61 22.44 29.22
C PRO A 233 -17.84 23.64 30.18
N PRO A 234 -19.09 23.96 30.53
CA PRO A 234 -19.39 25.05 31.45
C PRO A 234 -19.19 24.64 32.92
N THR A 235 -18.79 25.61 33.74
CA THR A 235 -18.73 25.58 35.21
C THR A 235 -20.10 25.68 35.85
#